data_AF-A0A1V6IE22-F1
#
_entry.id   AF-A0A1V6IE22-F1
#
_cell.length_a   1.000
_cell.length_b   1.000
_cell.length_c   1.000
_cell.angle_alpha   90.00
_cell.angle_beta   90.00
_cell.angle_gamma   90.00
#
_symmetry.space_group_name_H-M   'P 1'
#
loop_
_entity.id
_entity.type
_entity.pdbx_description
1 polymer ?
#
loop_
_entity_poly.entity_id
_entity_poly.type
_entity_poly.pdbx_seq_one_letter_code
_entity_poly.pdbx_strand_id
1 'polypeptide(L)'
;MNSRTIILNFSPGSNFWELNPIAIVIFKDFYDRDKSKNKDNSSRIMWAISLYLDMNEANMYRNLDSDIRRVSIASNYLGDRNFVWEDYIIEMDLYKELVMSPLEKEIYLLREAIEDRRNFLSSQRFSTKNIGVLDVAYKQTPIYQQSLLNLEKMLVEGTKNSVNKGNNKDSLLDKLL
;
A
#
# COMPACT_ATOMS: atom_id res chain seq x y z
N MET A 1 9.10 -13.84 4.54
CA MET A 1 8.55 -13.07 5.68
C MET A 1 7.14 -12.70 5.30
N ASN A 2 6.13 -13.10 6.08
CA ASN A 2 4.79 -12.54 5.90
C ASN A 2 4.86 -11.07 6.31
N SER A 3 4.83 -10.16 5.34
CA SER A 3 4.51 -8.76 5.60
C SER A 3 3.25 -8.77 6.46
N ARG A 4 3.32 -8.22 7.68
CA ARG A 4 2.21 -8.19 8.63
C ARG A 4 1.17 -7.21 8.12
N THR A 5 0.45 -7.62 7.09
CA THR A 5 -0.52 -6.79 6.40
C THR A 5 -1.80 -6.74 7.24
N ILE A 6 -2.12 -5.55 7.70
CA ILE A 6 -3.29 -5.30 8.55
C ILE A 6 -4.58 -5.58 7.76
N ILE A 7 -4.54 -5.50 6.43
CA ILE A 7 -5.71 -5.72 5.59
C ILE A 7 -6.25 -7.15 5.65
N LEU A 8 -5.46 -8.14 6.09
CA LEU A 8 -5.97 -9.51 6.28
C LEU A 8 -7.02 -9.60 7.40
N ASN A 9 -6.99 -8.65 8.33
CA ASN A 9 -7.98 -8.54 9.39
C ASN A 9 -9.21 -7.74 8.94
N PHE A 10 -9.22 -7.18 7.73
CA PHE A 10 -10.32 -6.35 7.27
C PHE A 10 -11.61 -7.15 7.16
N SER A 11 -12.66 -6.63 7.79
CA SER A 11 -14.02 -7.15 7.65
C SER A 11 -14.99 -5.96 7.68
N PRO A 12 -15.98 -5.90 6.76
CA PRO A 12 -16.92 -4.79 6.71
C PRO A 12 -17.65 -4.58 8.05
N GLY A 13 -17.61 -3.36 8.56
CA GLY A 13 -18.25 -3.00 9.83
C GLY A 13 -17.45 -3.33 11.09
N SER A 14 -16.31 -4.01 10.97
CA SER A 14 -15.44 -4.29 12.12
C SER A 14 -14.59 -3.10 12.50
N ASN A 15 -14.35 -2.91 13.80
CA ASN A 15 -13.53 -1.83 14.31
C ASN A 15 -12.03 -2.12 14.12
N PHE A 16 -11.31 -1.20 13.50
CA PHE A 16 -9.87 -1.34 13.21
C PHE A 16 -9.06 -1.54 14.49
N TRP A 17 -9.37 -0.79 15.54
CA TRP A 17 -8.62 -0.77 16.79
C TRP A 17 -8.82 -2.04 17.59
N GLU A 18 -10.03 -2.60 17.57
CA GLU A 18 -10.34 -3.88 18.23
C GLU A 18 -9.61 -5.04 17.57
N LEU A 19 -9.51 -5.04 16.23
CA LEU A 19 -8.82 -6.09 15.48
C LEU A 19 -7.30 -5.91 15.45
N ASN A 20 -6.81 -4.67 15.65
CA ASN A 20 -5.39 -4.33 15.60
C ASN A 20 -4.98 -3.50 16.84
N PRO A 21 -5.09 -4.05 18.07
CA PRO A 21 -4.90 -3.27 19.29
C PRO A 21 -3.48 -2.69 19.43
N ILE A 22 -2.47 -3.34 18.85
CA ILE A 22 -1.09 -2.83 18.83
C ILE A 22 -0.98 -1.52 18.04
N ALA A 23 -1.81 -1.32 17.01
CA ALA A 23 -1.82 -0.10 16.22
C ALA A 23 -2.22 1.12 17.05
N ILE A 24 -2.99 0.96 18.14
CA ILE A 24 -3.35 2.08 19.04
C ILE A 24 -2.09 2.75 19.61
N VAL A 25 -1.03 1.97 19.89
CA VAL A 25 0.23 2.52 20.42
C VAL A 25 0.93 3.40 19.40
N ILE A 26 0.88 3.00 18.12
CA ILE A 26 1.55 3.69 17.01
C ILE A 26 0.75 4.94 16.60
N PHE A 27 -0.58 4.82 16.56
CA PHE A 27 -1.50 5.86 16.14
C PHE A 27 -2.17 6.56 17.33
N LYS A 28 -1.47 6.66 18.46
CA LYS A 28 -2.04 7.11 19.73
C LYS A 28 -2.74 8.47 19.62
N ASP A 29 -2.08 9.44 18.99
CA ASP A 29 -2.63 10.78 18.85
C ASP A 29 -3.88 10.79 17.96
N PHE A 30 -3.89 9.99 16.88
CA PHE A 30 -5.06 9.86 16.02
C PHE A 30 -6.23 9.17 16.74
N TYR A 31 -5.95 8.09 17.46
CA TYR A 31 -6.92 7.36 18.28
C TYR A 31 -7.52 8.25 19.38
N ASP A 32 -6.69 9.04 20.08
CA ASP A 32 -7.13 9.86 21.20
C ASP A 32 -7.93 11.09 20.76
N ARG A 33 -7.63 11.65 19.58
CA ARG A 33 -8.37 12.76 18.97
C ARG A 33 -9.82 12.39 18.65
N ASP A 34 -10.08 11.15 18.28
CA ASP A 34 -11.43 10.70 17.96
C ASP A 34 -12.31 10.59 19.22
N LYS A 35 -13.41 11.35 19.25
CA LYS A 35 -14.40 11.36 20.34
C LYS A 35 -15.67 10.59 20.01
N SER A 36 -15.76 9.98 18.83
CA SER A 36 -16.89 9.14 18.45
C SER A 36 -16.99 7.90 19.35
N LYS A 37 -18.20 7.33 19.42
CA LYS A 37 -18.43 6.10 20.18
C LYS A 37 -17.53 5.00 19.64
N ASN A 38 -16.82 4.29 20.53
CA ASN A 38 -15.88 3.22 20.18
C ASN A 38 -14.81 3.61 19.15
N LYS A 39 -14.50 4.92 19.02
CA LYS A 39 -13.50 5.41 18.06
C LYS A 39 -13.85 5.04 16.60
N ASP A 40 -15.14 5.00 16.29
CA ASP A 40 -15.65 4.56 15.00
C ASP A 40 -15.11 5.39 13.83
N ASN A 41 -15.03 6.72 13.98
CA ASN A 41 -14.55 7.60 12.91
C ASN A 41 -13.10 7.28 12.51
N SER A 42 -12.18 7.29 13.48
CA SER A 42 -10.77 6.98 13.27
C SER A 42 -10.56 5.53 12.83
N SER A 43 -11.39 4.60 13.33
CA SER A 43 -11.38 3.20 12.87
C SER A 43 -11.70 3.08 11.38
N ARG A 44 -12.78 3.74 10.92
CA ARG A 44 -13.16 3.76 9.50
C ARG A 44 -12.09 4.42 8.64
N ILE A 45 -11.49 5.51 9.12
CA ILE A 45 -10.39 6.18 8.40
C ILE A 45 -9.16 5.27 8.31
N MET A 46 -8.78 4.57 9.37
CA MET A 46 -7.66 3.63 9.32
C MET A 46 -7.91 2.49 8.33
N TRP A 47 -9.13 1.95 8.27
CA TRP A 47 -9.47 0.98 7.23
C TRP A 47 -9.43 1.56 5.83
N ALA A 48 -9.88 2.80 5.63
CA ALA A 48 -9.74 3.48 4.34
C ALA A 48 -8.27 3.65 3.94
N ILE A 49 -7.40 4.01 4.88
CA ILE A 49 -5.94 4.09 4.69
C ILE A 49 -5.37 2.70 4.33
N SER A 50 -5.76 1.65 5.04
CA SER A 50 -5.36 0.27 4.72
C SER A 50 -5.79 -0.14 3.31
N LEU A 51 -7.04 0.10 2.94
CA LEU A 51 -7.58 -0.22 1.61
C LEU A 51 -6.88 0.59 0.50
N TYR A 52 -6.44 1.81 0.82
CA TYR A 52 -5.75 2.66 -0.15
C TYR A 52 -4.29 2.22 -0.36
N LEU A 53 -3.56 1.96 0.72
CA LEU A 53 -2.09 1.79 0.70
C LEU A 53 -1.60 0.34 0.66
N ASP A 54 -2.37 -0.60 1.19
CA ASP A 54 -1.87 -1.98 1.35
C ASP A 54 -1.84 -2.71 -0.01
N MET A 55 -0.66 -3.17 -0.43
CA MET A 55 -0.47 -3.82 -1.73
C MET A 55 -0.69 -5.34 -1.70
N ASN A 56 -1.07 -5.89 -0.53
CA ASN A 56 -1.35 -7.31 -0.37
C ASN A 56 -2.46 -7.78 -1.32
N GLU A 57 -2.33 -9.01 -1.84
CA GLU A 57 -3.24 -9.60 -2.82
C GLU A 57 -4.70 -9.68 -2.33
N ALA A 58 -4.94 -9.77 -1.03
CA ALA A 58 -6.27 -9.75 -0.44
C ALA A 58 -6.97 -8.37 -0.57
N ASN A 59 -6.21 -7.29 -0.76
CA ASN A 59 -6.78 -5.97 -0.99
C ASN A 59 -7.30 -5.85 -2.42
N MET A 60 -8.63 -5.85 -2.58
CA MET A 60 -9.28 -5.72 -3.89
C MET A 60 -9.00 -4.39 -4.61
N TYR A 61 -8.59 -3.34 -3.87
CA TYR A 61 -8.30 -2.01 -4.42
C TYR A 61 -6.87 -1.87 -4.97
N ARG A 62 -5.97 -2.82 -4.67
CA ARG A 62 -4.51 -2.72 -4.91
C ARG A 62 -4.07 -2.45 -6.35
N ASN A 63 -4.92 -2.75 -7.33
CA ASN A 63 -4.62 -2.61 -8.76
C ASN A 63 -5.32 -1.43 -9.42
N LEU A 64 -6.19 -0.72 -8.69
CA LEU A 64 -6.84 0.48 -9.23
C LEU A 64 -5.82 1.63 -9.29
N ASP A 65 -5.95 2.46 -10.31
CA ASP A 65 -5.30 3.77 -10.37
C ASP A 65 -5.60 4.58 -9.09
N SER A 66 -4.60 5.26 -8.54
CA SER A 66 -4.55 5.99 -7.28
C SER A 66 -5.72 6.97 -7.15
N ASP A 67 -6.05 7.72 -8.19
CA ASP A 67 -7.17 8.67 -8.17
C ASP A 67 -8.50 7.94 -8.11
N ILE A 68 -8.67 6.92 -8.96
CA ILE A 68 -9.88 6.08 -8.98
C ILE A 68 -10.04 5.36 -7.63
N ARG A 69 -8.95 4.92 -7.04
CA ARG A 69 -8.90 4.23 -5.75
C ARG A 69 -9.34 5.15 -4.62
N ARG A 70 -8.76 6.36 -4.53
CA ARG A 70 -9.15 7.39 -3.57
C ARG A 70 -10.64 7.71 -3.65
N VAL A 71 -11.14 7.98 -4.86
CA VAL A 71 -12.55 8.30 -5.08
C VAL A 71 -13.45 7.13 -4.70
N SER A 72 -13.07 5.90 -5.07
CA SER A 72 -13.87 4.71 -4.79
C SER A 72 -13.95 4.43 -3.28
N ILE A 73 -12.84 4.55 -2.55
CA ILE A 73 -12.84 4.33 -1.09
C ILE A 73 -13.60 5.46 -0.38
N ALA A 74 -13.37 6.71 -0.76
CA ALA A 74 -14.06 7.87 -0.18
C ALA A 74 -15.59 7.76 -0.37
N SER A 75 -16.03 7.51 -1.61
CA SER A 75 -17.45 7.47 -1.94
C SER A 75 -18.16 6.18 -1.50
N ASN A 76 -17.57 5.01 -1.74
CA ASN A 76 -18.27 3.73 -1.55
C ASN A 76 -18.04 3.13 -0.16
N TYR A 77 -16.90 3.37 0.47
CA TYR A 77 -16.58 2.83 1.79
C TYR A 77 -16.80 3.86 2.91
N LEU A 78 -16.27 5.08 2.76
CA LEU A 78 -16.48 6.14 3.75
C LEU A 78 -17.86 6.81 3.62
N GLY A 79 -18.47 6.76 2.42
CA GLY A 79 -19.71 7.49 2.16
C GLY A 79 -19.53 9.01 2.13
N ASP A 80 -18.28 9.48 1.97
CA ASP A 80 -17.91 10.89 1.96
C ASP A 80 -17.14 11.23 0.69
N ARG A 81 -17.81 11.85 -0.28
CA ARG A 81 -17.20 12.24 -1.56
C ARG A 81 -16.25 13.44 -1.44
N ASN A 82 -16.34 14.18 -0.34
CA ASN A 82 -15.52 15.36 -0.08
C ASN A 82 -14.39 15.04 0.92
N PHE A 83 -14.15 13.75 1.18
CA PHE A 83 -13.08 13.32 2.07
C PHE A 83 -11.73 13.85 1.58
N VAL A 84 -11.06 14.62 2.44
CA VAL A 84 -9.76 15.23 2.16
C VAL A 84 -8.67 14.29 2.65
N TRP A 85 -8.03 13.57 1.74
CA TRP A 85 -6.98 12.60 2.08
C TRP A 85 -5.76 13.27 2.72
N GLU A 86 -5.51 14.51 2.32
CA GLU A 86 -4.38 15.32 2.76
C GLU A 86 -4.41 15.63 4.26
N ASP A 87 -5.59 15.59 4.88
CA ASP A 87 -5.75 15.74 6.34
C ASP A 87 -5.12 14.58 7.13
N TYR A 88 -4.82 13.46 6.46
CA TYR A 88 -4.36 12.20 7.07
C TYR A 88 -2.97 11.75 6.58
N ILE A 89 -2.16 12.65 6.02
CA ILE A 89 -0.83 12.32 5.48
C ILE A 89 0.06 11.67 6.56
N ILE A 90 0.00 12.18 7.79
CA ILE A 90 0.79 11.64 8.91
C ILE A 90 0.41 10.18 9.19
N GLU A 91 -0.88 9.89 9.27
CA GLU A 91 -1.39 8.54 9.49
C GLU A 91 -1.07 7.61 8.32
N MET A 92 -1.16 8.11 7.09
CA MET A 92 -0.80 7.35 5.89
C MET A 92 0.69 6.99 5.86
N ASP A 93 1.57 7.92 6.23
CA ASP A 93 3.00 7.67 6.26
C ASP A 93 3.37 6.71 7.40
N LEU A 94 2.80 6.88 8.59
CA LEU A 94 2.95 5.92 9.70
C LEU A 94 2.45 4.53 9.30
N TYR A 95 1.37 4.44 8.53
CA TYR A 95 0.86 3.16 8.04
C TYR A 95 1.87 2.47 7.11
N LYS A 96 2.45 3.20 6.15
CA LYS A 96 3.51 2.66 5.27
C LYS A 96 4.71 2.17 6.08
N GLU A 97 5.12 2.92 7.10
CA GLU A 97 6.21 2.52 8.01
C GLU A 97 5.90 1.23 8.77
N LEU A 98 4.62 1.02 9.13
CA LEU A 98 4.18 -0.15 9.87
C LEU A 98 4.09 -1.43 9.02
N VAL A 99 3.55 -1.31 7.81
CA VAL A 99 3.17 -2.50 7.02
C VAL A 99 4.10 -2.82 5.85
N MET A 100 4.96 -1.88 5.43
CA MET A 100 5.86 -2.06 4.28
C MET A 100 7.32 -2.18 4.72
N SER A 101 8.01 -3.20 4.22
CA SER A 101 9.47 -3.27 4.23
C SER A 101 10.10 -2.20 3.34
N PRO A 102 11.41 -1.91 3.47
CA PRO A 102 12.09 -0.95 2.61
C PRO A 102 11.93 -1.24 1.11
N LEU A 103 11.95 -2.52 0.71
CA LEU A 103 11.75 -2.92 -0.68
C LEU A 103 10.30 -2.70 -1.14
N GLU A 104 9.31 -2.97 -0.29
CA GLU A 104 7.90 -2.70 -0.60
C GLU A 104 7.62 -1.20 -0.73
N LYS A 105 8.28 -0.35 0.07
CA LYS A 105 8.20 1.11 -0.08
C LYS A 105 8.77 1.58 -1.41
N GLU A 106 9.92 1.03 -1.82
CA GLU A 106 10.51 1.35 -3.12
C GLU A 106 9.59 0.94 -4.29
N ILE A 107 9.01 -0.27 -4.19
CA ILE A 107 8.01 -0.75 -5.17
C ILE A 107 6.80 0.18 -5.20
N TYR A 108 6.29 0.61 -4.04
CA TYR A 108 5.17 1.53 -3.93
C TYR A 108 5.50 2.88 -4.61
N LEU A 109 6.63 3.50 -4.29
CA LEU A 109 7.06 4.76 -4.87
C LEU A 109 7.22 4.68 -6.40
N LEU A 110 7.82 3.59 -6.89
CA LEU A 110 8.01 3.40 -8.33
C LEU A 110 6.67 3.16 -9.05
N ARG A 111 5.70 2.50 -8.41
CA ARG A 111 4.34 2.33 -8.96
C ARG A 111 3.63 3.67 -9.11
N GLU A 112 3.62 4.50 -8.07
CA GLU A 112 3.04 5.86 -8.14
C GLU A 112 3.72 6.68 -9.24
N ALA A 113 5.06 6.66 -9.33
CA ALA A 113 5.79 7.41 -10.35
C ALA A 113 5.49 6.93 -11.79
N ILE A 114 5.33 5.62 -12.00
CA ILE A 114 4.94 5.05 -13.30
C ILE A 114 3.51 5.47 -13.65
N GLU A 115 2.63 5.53 -12.68
CA GLU A 115 1.24 5.95 -12.85
C GLU A 115 1.13 7.44 -13.17
N ASP A 116 1.78 8.31 -12.39
CA ASP A 116 1.88 9.75 -12.65
C ASP A 116 2.40 10.00 -14.07
N ARG A 117 3.45 9.27 -14.47
CA ARG A 117 3.99 9.34 -15.82
C ARG A 117 2.95 8.91 -16.86
N ARG A 118 2.23 7.81 -16.62
CA ARG A 118 1.19 7.32 -17.54
C ARG A 118 0.08 8.35 -17.71
N ASN A 119 -0.40 8.92 -16.61
CA ASN A 119 -1.48 9.91 -16.58
C ASN A 119 -1.04 11.22 -17.23
N PHE A 120 0.21 11.65 -16.98
CA PHE A 120 0.81 12.77 -17.70
C PHE A 120 0.86 12.48 -19.20
N LEU A 121 1.48 11.38 -19.63
CA LEU A 121 1.63 11.07 -21.06
C LEU A 121 0.29 10.89 -21.78
N SER A 122 -0.70 10.25 -21.15
CA SER A 122 -2.03 10.06 -21.73
C SER A 122 -2.81 11.37 -21.90
N SER A 123 -2.54 12.37 -21.07
CA SER A 123 -3.14 13.71 -21.18
C SER A 123 -2.57 14.55 -22.33
N GLN A 124 -1.39 14.20 -22.86
CA GLN A 124 -0.72 15.00 -23.88
C GLN A 124 -1.18 14.64 -25.30
N ARG A 125 -1.62 15.64 -26.07
CA ARG A 125 -1.87 15.47 -27.51
C ARG A 125 -0.55 15.60 -28.28
N PHE A 126 -0.27 14.63 -29.15
CA PHE A 126 0.84 14.72 -30.09
C PHE A 126 0.67 15.90 -31.04
N SER A 127 1.76 16.64 -31.23
CA SER A 127 1.86 17.78 -32.13
C SER A 127 3.28 17.90 -32.67
N THR A 128 3.45 18.70 -33.73
CA THR A 128 4.78 19.01 -34.29
C THR A 128 5.71 19.70 -33.29
N LYS A 129 5.18 20.30 -32.22
CA LYS A 129 5.97 21.00 -31.18
C LYS A 129 6.52 20.06 -30.10
N ASN A 130 5.86 18.93 -29.83
CA ASN A 130 6.18 18.07 -28.67
C ASN A 130 6.48 16.60 -29.05
N ILE A 131 6.33 16.20 -30.31
CA ILE A 131 6.52 14.81 -30.75
C ILE A 131 7.88 14.22 -30.34
N GLY A 132 8.97 14.97 -30.50
CA GLY A 132 10.31 14.49 -30.13
C GLY A 132 10.46 14.24 -28.62
N VAL A 133 9.86 15.09 -27.78
CA VAL A 133 9.90 14.94 -26.33
C VAL A 133 9.03 13.75 -25.89
N LEU A 134 7.84 13.63 -26.46
CA LEU A 134 6.93 12.52 -26.17
C LEU A 134 7.53 11.18 -26.61
N ASP A 135 8.14 11.09 -27.79
CA ASP A 135 8.80 9.87 -28.27
C ASP A 135 9.92 9.41 -27.32
N VAL A 136 10.75 10.34 -26.84
CA VAL A 136 11.78 10.03 -25.84
C VAL A 136 11.14 9.53 -24.55
N ALA A 137 10.07 10.21 -24.10
CA ALA A 137 9.37 9.80 -22.89
C ALA A 137 8.75 8.39 -23.01
N TYR A 138 8.10 8.08 -24.13
CA TYR A 138 7.55 6.74 -24.38
C TYR A 138 8.65 5.67 -24.49
N LYS A 139 9.79 5.98 -25.11
CA LYS A 139 10.94 5.05 -25.21
C LYS A 139 11.54 4.71 -23.84
N GLN A 140 11.45 5.59 -22.86
CA GLN A 140 11.94 5.35 -21.51
C GLN A 140 10.96 4.55 -20.65
N THR A 141 9.66 4.54 -20.95
CA THR A 141 8.64 3.85 -20.15
C THR A 141 8.95 2.36 -19.87
N PRO A 142 9.42 1.56 -20.85
CA PRO A 142 9.81 0.17 -20.61
C PRO A 142 10.92 0.00 -19.57
N ILE A 143 11.81 0.99 -19.42
CA ILE A 143 12.92 0.94 -18.45
C ILE A 143 12.36 0.96 -17.02
N TYR A 144 11.44 1.87 -16.73
CA TYR A 144 10.79 1.96 -15.42
C TYR A 144 9.97 0.70 -15.11
N GLN A 145 9.22 0.20 -16.10
CA GLN A 145 8.48 -1.05 -15.97
C GLN A 145 9.39 -2.24 -15.68
N GLN A 146 10.54 -2.32 -16.36
CA GLN A 146 11.51 -3.38 -16.11
C GLN A 146 12.14 -3.28 -14.72
N SER A 147 12.45 -2.08 -14.25
CA SER A 147 12.92 -1.85 -12.88
C SER A 147 11.88 -2.32 -11.85
N LEU A 148 10.61 -2.00 -12.05
CA LEU A 148 9.52 -2.46 -11.18
C LEU A 148 9.43 -4.00 -11.15
N LEU A 149 9.44 -4.65 -12.32
CA LEU A 149 9.44 -6.11 -12.41
C LEU A 149 10.63 -6.75 -11.70
N ASN A 150 11.80 -6.12 -11.75
CA ASN A 150 13.00 -6.61 -11.06
C ASN A 150 12.84 -6.53 -9.54
N LEU A 151 12.34 -5.42 -9.01
CA LEU A 151 12.08 -5.26 -7.58
C LEU A 151 11.02 -6.26 -7.08
N GLU A 152 9.94 -6.46 -7.84
CA GLU A 152 8.90 -7.45 -7.52
C GLU A 152 9.46 -8.87 -7.50
N LYS A 153 10.32 -9.24 -8.46
CA LYS A 153 11.03 -10.53 -8.45
C LYS A 153 11.89 -10.68 -7.20
N MET A 154 12.66 -9.65 -6.83
CA MET A 154 13.48 -9.68 -5.61
C MET A 154 12.64 -9.89 -4.36
N LEU A 155 11.46 -9.27 -4.28
CA LEU A 155 10.53 -9.44 -3.16
C LEU A 155 10.02 -10.89 -3.07
N VAL A 156 9.64 -11.49 -4.21
CA VAL A 156 9.18 -12.88 -4.29
C VAL A 156 10.30 -13.87 -3.96
N GLU A 157 11.50 -13.68 -4.51
CA GLU A 157 12.65 -14.54 -4.27
C GLU A 157 13.14 -14.47 -2.82
N GLY A 158 13.21 -13.27 -2.25
CA GLY A 158 13.49 -13.07 -0.82
C GLY A 158 12.49 -13.81 0.06
N THR A 159 11.22 -13.83 -0.34
CA THR A 159 10.17 -14.58 0.36
C THR A 159 10.41 -16.09 0.28
N LYS A 160 10.66 -16.64 -0.92
CA LYS A 160 10.92 -18.08 -1.12
C LYS A 160 12.15 -18.57 -0.34
N ASN A 161 13.24 -17.82 -0.37
CA ASN A 161 14.47 -18.18 0.35
C ASN A 161 14.30 -18.17 1.88
N SER A 162 13.42 -17.31 2.40
CA SER A 162 13.09 -17.29 3.83
C SER A 162 12.24 -18.49 4.27
N VAL A 163 11.32 -18.96 3.43
CA VAL A 163 10.49 -20.15 3.70
C VAL A 163 11.35 -21.42 3.71
N ASN A 164 12.28 -21.55 2.76
CA ASN A 164 13.17 -22.71 2.67
C ASN A 164 14.12 -22.82 3.88
N LYS A 165 14.57 -21.70 4.47
CA LYS A 165 15.37 -21.72 5.71
C LYS A 165 14.54 -22.08 6.96
N GLY A 166 13.24 -21.84 6.96
CA GLY A 166 12.34 -22.16 8.08
C GLY A 166 12.00 -23.65 8.19
N ASN A 167 12.07 -24.39 7.07
CA ASN A 167 11.84 -25.84 7.05
C ASN A 167 13.06 -26.67 7.47
N ASN A 168 14.25 -26.06 7.63
CA ASN A 168 15.40 -26.70 8.25
C ASN A 168 15.40 -26.49 9.79
N LYS A 169 14.26 -26.72 10.43
CA LYS A 169 14.23 -27.06 11.86
C LYS A 169 14.35 -28.58 11.97
N ASP A 170 15.47 -29.12 11.52
CA ASP A 170 16.03 -30.28 12.22
C ASP A 170 16.36 -29.78 13.61
N SER A 171 15.48 -30.20 14.53
CA SER A 171 15.53 -29.97 15.96
C SER A 171 16.97 -30.10 16.48
N LEU A 172 17.54 -28.98 16.93
CA LEU A 172 18.77 -28.99 17.76
C LEU A 172 18.55 -29.79 19.07
N LEU A 173 17.30 -30.10 19.42
CA LEU A 173 16.91 -30.96 20.54
C LEU A 173 16.91 -32.46 20.19
N ASP A 174 16.86 -32.84 18.90
CA ASP A 174 16.88 -34.25 18.47
C ASP A 174 18.31 -34.82 18.39
N LYS A 175 19.32 -34.00 18.70
CA LYS A 175 20.74 -34.41 18.79
C LYS A 175 21.25 -34.49 20.23
N LEU A 176 20.37 -34.42 21.23
CA LEU A 176 20.72 -34.51 22.66
C LEU A 176 19.95 -35.60 23.43
N LEU A 177 19.33 -36.55 22.73
CA LEU A 177 18.83 -37.81 23.28
C LEU A 177 19.56 -38.98 22.61
#